data_AF-A0A914V2N0-F1
#
_entry.id   AF-A0A914V2N0-F1
#
_cell.length_a   1.000
_cell.length_b   1.000
_cell.length_c   1.000
_cell.angle_alpha   90.00
_cell.angle_beta   90.00
_cell.angle_gamma   90.00
#
_symmetry.space_group_name_H-M   'P 1'
#
loop_
_entity.id
_entity.type
_entity.pdbx_description
1 polymer ?
#
loop_
_entity_poly.entity_id
_entity_poly.type
_entity_poly.pdbx_seq_one_letter_code
_entity_poly.pdbx_strand_id
1 'polypeptide(L)'
;MVDCQSSLLLKKQLAELKRRPVDGFSAGLLNDDDIYKWEILVIGPPETLYEGGFFKAILEFPKEYPQRPPKMRFTSEIWHPN
;
A
#
# COMPACT_ATOMS: atom_id res chain seq x y z
N MET A 1 -9.44 -2.05 -24.91
CA MET A 1 -9.31 -1.23 -23.68
C MET A 1 -7.85 -0.84 -23.59
N VAL A 2 -7.53 0.44 -23.74
CA VAL A 2 -6.15 0.92 -23.54
C VAL A 2 -5.87 0.80 -22.05
N ASP A 3 -4.98 -0.13 -21.69
CA ASP A 3 -4.40 -0.13 -20.34
C ASP A 3 -3.75 1.24 -20.15
N CYS A 4 -4.29 2.03 -19.22
CA CYS A 4 -3.71 3.31 -18.87
C CYS A 4 -2.29 3.05 -18.37
N GLN A 5 -1.32 3.89 -18.76
CA GLN A 5 0.09 3.73 -18.36
C GLN A 5 0.25 3.49 -16.83
N SER A 6 -0.66 4.07 -16.04
CA SER A 6 -0.76 3.88 -14.59
C SER A 6 -1.06 2.44 -14.17
N SER A 7 -2.02 1.74 -14.80
CA SER A 7 -2.35 0.34 -14.46
C SER A 7 -1.19 -0.61 -14.72
N LEU A 8 -0.46 -0.42 -15.82
CA LEU A 8 0.72 -1.22 -16.16
C LEU A 8 1.84 -1.04 -15.13
N LEU A 9 2.08 0.20 -14.70
CA LEU A 9 3.07 0.50 -13.67
C LEU A 9 2.71 -0.16 -12.33
N LEU A 10 1.45 -0.03 -11.89
CA LEU A 10 0.99 -0.63 -10.64
C LEU A 10 1.08 -2.15 -10.65
N LYS A 11 0.70 -2.81 -11.76
CA LYS A 11 0.86 -4.27 -11.93
C LYS A 11 2.33 -4.68 -11.78
N LYS A 12 3.26 -3.93 -12.39
CA LYS A 12 4.71 -4.19 -12.28
C LYS A 12 5.22 -4.02 -10.85
N GLN A 13 4.85 -2.93 -10.17
CA GLN A 13 5.24 -2.66 -8.79
C GLN A 13 4.71 -3.73 -7.83
N LEU A 14 3.44 -4.15 -7.99
CA LEU A 14 2.85 -5.22 -7.18
C LEU A 14 3.59 -6.55 -7.38
N ALA A 15 3.90 -6.90 -8.63
CA ALA A 15 4.67 -8.11 -8.92
C ALA A 15 6.09 -8.06 -8.33
N GLU A 16 6.72 -6.88 -8.33
CA GLU A 16 8.02 -6.68 -7.72
C GLU A 16 7.99 -6.85 -6.20
N LEU A 17 7.00 -6.27 -5.52
CA LEU A 17 6.81 -6.44 -4.08
C LEU A 17 6.53 -7.90 -3.69
N LYS A 18 5.78 -8.64 -4.52
CA LYS A 18 5.57 -10.09 -4.31
C LYS A 18 6.87 -10.89 -4.47
N ARG A 19 7.74 -10.50 -5.40
CA ARG A 19 9.01 -11.18 -5.66
C ARG A 19 10.09 -10.83 -4.64
N ARG A 20 10.08 -9.58 -4.16
CA ARG A 20 11.04 -9.01 -3.23
C ARG A 20 10.25 -8.33 -2.11
N PRO A 21 9.73 -9.11 -1.14
CA PRO A 21 9.04 -8.54 0.00
C PRO A 21 10.01 -7.62 0.76
N VAL A 22 9.49 -6.52 1.26
CA VAL A 22 10.25 -5.57 2.07
C VAL A 22 9.92 -5.82 3.53
N ASP A 23 10.95 -5.86 4.37
CA ASP A 23 10.74 -6.09 5.81
C ASP A 23 9.97 -4.91 6.44
N GLY A 24 9.09 -5.24 7.38
CA GLY A 24 8.31 -4.25 8.13
C GLY A 24 6.97 -3.86 7.50
N PHE A 25 6.66 -4.26 6.27
CA PHE A 25 5.29 -4.17 5.75
C PHE A 25 4.96 -5.21 4.69
N SER A 26 3.67 -5.44 4.46
CA SER A 26 3.18 -6.20 3.32
C SER A 26 2.14 -5.39 2.55
N ALA A 27 2.05 -5.64 1.25
CA ALA A 27 1.12 -4.96 0.36
C ALA A 27 0.42 -5.96 -0.56
N GLY A 28 -0.90 -5.82 -0.70
CA GLY A 28 -1.74 -6.64 -1.56
C GLY A 28 -2.87 -5.82 -2.16
N LEU A 29 -3.65 -6.44 -3.06
CA LEU A 29 -4.87 -5.81 -3.55
C LEU A 29 -5.95 -5.91 -2.48
N LEU A 30 -6.71 -4.84 -2.31
CA LEU A 30 -7.91 -4.87 -1.48
C LEU A 30 -9.00 -5.73 -2.13
N ASN A 31 -9.08 -5.68 -3.46
CA ASN A 31 -9.92 -6.55 -4.29
C ASN A 31 -9.17 -6.84 -5.60
N ASP A 32 -9.17 -8.09 -6.05
CA ASP A 32 -8.47 -8.53 -7.25
C ASP A 32 -8.94 -7.83 -8.54
N ASP A 33 -10.16 -7.28 -8.52
CA ASP A 33 -10.73 -6.52 -9.63
C ASP A 33 -10.27 -5.04 -9.70
N ASP A 34 -9.64 -4.51 -8.64
CA ASP A 34 -9.22 -3.10 -8.57
C ASP A 34 -7.74 -2.92 -8.20
N ILE A 35 -6.90 -2.83 -9.23
CA ILE A 35 -5.46 -2.57 -9.12
C ILE A 35 -5.10 -1.22 -8.48
N TYR A 36 -6.06 -0.29 -8.31
CA TYR A 36 -5.82 1.04 -7.74
C TYR A 36 -6.10 1.11 -6.23
N LYS A 37 -6.51 0.02 -5.59
CA LYS A 37 -6.75 -0.03 -4.14
C LYS A 37 -6.02 -1.18 -3.49
N TRP A 38 -5.06 -0.84 -2.65
CA TRP A 38 -4.19 -1.82 -2.01
C TRP A 38 -4.47 -1.87 -0.52
N GLU A 39 -4.46 -3.07 0.05
CA GLU A 39 -4.39 -3.27 1.50
C GLU A 39 -2.91 -3.39 1.89
N ILE A 40 -2.51 -2.62 2.89
CA ILE A 40 -1.16 -2.57 3.44
C ILE A 40 -1.23 -3.00 4.91
N LEU A 41 -0.30 -3.85 5.33
CA LEU A 41 -0.06 -4.17 6.73
C LEU A 41 1.32 -3.66 7.12
N VAL A 42 1.39 -2.75 8.09
CA VAL A 42 2.64 -2.21 8.61
C VAL A 42 2.92 -2.82 9.98
N ILE A 43 4.14 -3.33 10.16
CA ILE A 43 4.64 -3.81 11.44
C ILE A 43 5.33 -2.64 12.12
N GLY A 44 4.95 -2.38 13.37
CA GLY A 44 5.55 -1.34 14.18
C GLY A 44 7.06 -1.54 14.33
N PRO A 45 7.89 -0.56 13.95
CA PRO A 45 9.34 -0.70 13.98
C PRO A 45 9.87 -0.93 15.40
N PRO A 46 11.00 -1.65 15.55
CA PRO A 46 11.65 -1.81 16.83
C PRO A 46 12.12 -0.45 17.37
N GLU A 47 12.21 -0.34 18.69
CA GLU A 47 12.67 0.86 19.40
C GLU A 47 11.72 2.06 19.20
N THR A 48 10.43 1.81 18.94
CA THR A 48 9.38 2.82 18.84
C THR A 48 8.20 2.51 19.76
N LEU A 49 7.33 3.50 20.00
CA LEU A 49 6.08 3.30 20.76
C LEU A 49 5.11 2.32 20.10
N TYR A 50 5.35 1.96 18.84
CA TYR A 50 4.50 1.07 18.05
C TYR A 50 5.10 -0.33 17.91
N GLU A 51 6.30 -0.58 18.45
CA GLU A 51 7.02 -1.85 18.31
C GLU A 51 6.11 -3.06 18.57
N GLY A 52 6.12 -4.02 17.62
CA GLY A 52 5.29 -5.22 17.67
C GLY A 52 3.80 -5.01 17.30
N GLY A 53 3.38 -3.78 17.04
CA GLY A 53 2.03 -3.44 16.57
C GLY A 53 1.80 -3.83 15.11
N PHE A 54 0.53 -4.09 14.77
CA PHE A 54 0.09 -4.41 13.40
C PHE A 54 -0.95 -3.39 12.94
N PHE A 55 -0.57 -2.54 11.98
CA PHE A 55 -1.39 -1.44 11.51
C PHE A 55 -1.82 -1.69 10.07
N LYS A 56 -3.12 -1.92 9.88
CA LYS A 56 -3.71 -2.03 8.55
C LYS A 56 -3.98 -0.65 7.99
N ALA A 57 -3.75 -0.50 6.69
CA ALA A 57 -4.04 0.71 5.95
C ALA A 57 -4.52 0.37 4.54
N ILE A 58 -5.25 1.30 3.95
CA ILE A 58 -5.64 1.26 2.55
C ILE A 58 -4.86 2.34 1.81
N LEU A 59 -4.28 1.95 0.68
CA LEU A 59 -3.57 2.82 -0.24
C LEU A 59 -4.37 2.94 -1.54
N GLU A 60 -4.87 4.14 -1.83
CA GLU A 60 -5.72 4.42 -3.00
C GLU A 60 -4.94 5.26 -4.02
N PHE A 61 -4.77 4.71 -5.23
CA PHE A 61 -4.03 5.33 -6.32
C PHE A 61 -4.96 6.11 -7.26
N PRO A 62 -4.62 7.35 -7.63
CA PRO A 62 -5.35 8.06 -8.68
C PRO A 62 -5.04 7.47 -10.06
N LYS A 63 -5.92 7.71 -11.04
CA LYS A 63 -5.69 7.25 -12.42
C LYS A 63 -4.49 7.92 -13.08
N GLU A 64 -4.13 9.12 -12.62
CA GLU A 64 -2.98 9.90 -13.07
C GLU A 64 -1.66 9.47 -12.41
N TYR A 65 -1.63 8.43 -11.57
CA TYR A 65 -0.39 7.90 -11.00
C TYR A 65 0.62 7.55 -12.11
N PRO A 66 1.92 7.92 -12.00
CA PRO A 66 2.60 8.49 -10.83
C PRO A 66 2.60 10.03 -10.75
N GLN A 67 1.93 10.74 -11.66
CA GLN A 67 1.91 12.21 -11.67
C GLN A 67 1.17 12.80 -10.46
N ARG A 68 0.22 12.05 -9.91
CA ARG A 68 -0.44 12.35 -8.63
C ARG A 68 -0.15 11.24 -7.61
N PRO A 69 0.11 11.60 -6.34
CA PRO A 69 0.44 10.62 -5.31
C PRO A 69 -0.81 9.79 -4.92
N PRO A 70 -0.61 8.57 -4.41
CA PRO A 70 -1.67 7.84 -3.74
C PRO A 70 -2.06 8.50 -2.41
N LYS A 71 -3.23 8.15 -1.90
CA LYS A 71 -3.69 8.50 -0.55
C LYS A 71 -3.63 7.27 0.33
N MET A 72 -3.08 7.40 1.53
CA MET A 72 -3.03 6.34 2.52
C MET A 72 -4.00 6.66 3.66
N ARG A 73 -4.68 5.64 4.17
CA ARG A 73 -5.55 5.76 5.35
C ARG A 73 -5.40 4.52 6.23
N PHE A 74 -5.03 4.71 7.49
CA PHE A 74 -5.06 3.62 8.46
C PHE A 74 -6.51 3.18 8.72
N THR A 75 -6.73 1.87 8.69
CA THR A 75 -7.99 1.22 9.06
C THR A 75 -7.93 0.67 10.48
N SER A 76 -6.74 0.35 10.98
CA SER A 76 -6.51 0.12 12.41
C SER A 76 -6.64 1.42 13.19
N GLU A 77 -7.10 1.32 14.43
CA GLU A 77 -6.99 2.41 15.39
C GLU A 77 -5.51 2.65 15.70
N ILE A 78 -5.03 3.87 15.42
CA ILE A 78 -3.67 4.30 15.67
C ILE A 78 -3.71 5.70 16.26
N TRP A 79 -2.95 5.92 17.32
CA TRP A 79 -2.76 7.24 17.90
C TRP A 79 -1.42 7.79 17.45
N HIS A 80 -1.41 8.61 16.40
CA HIS A 80 -0.21 9.24 15.86
C HIS A 80 -0.54 10.69 15.45
N PRO A 81 0.35 11.68 15.63
CA PRO A 81 0.04 13.09 15.35
C PRO A 81 -0.29 13.42 13.88
N ASN A 82 0.20 12.59 12.95
CA ASN A 82 0.01 12.73 11.50
C ASN A 82 -0.85 11.60 10.95
#